data_AF-A0A357WV87-F1
#
_entry.id   AF-A0A357WV87-F1
#
_cell.length_a   1.000
_cell.length_b   1.000
_cell.length_c   1.000
_cell.angle_alpha   90.00
_cell.angle_beta   90.00
_cell.angle_gamma   90.00
#
_symmetry.space_group_name_H-M   'P 1'
#
loop_
_entity.id
_entity.type
_entity.pdbx_description
1 polymer ?
#
loop_
_entity_poly.entity_id
_entity_poly.type
_entity_poly.pdbx_seq_one_letter_code
_entity_poly.pdbx_strand_id
1 'polypeptide(L)'
;MNYNKPISSGDPQALEKLMAKLEQSKELQDTMKVVNAYWRKFGTCKGAPGITDVQAEKLEKRIETGYSWEKQPFTSYELTNNNAEIKRLERRIQELSYNKEVGFSGWNFEGGYAEANTDMNRLQLYFDEKPDEQRRTVLKSNGFKWAPSQGAWQRQLRDNAIYSAGRIDFIRPSDGRSVREHQPKPPVKDTGAR
;
A
#
# COMPACT_ATOMS: atom_id res chain seq x y z
N MET A 1 5.32 -16.23 15.18
CA MET A 1 4.84 -15.49 13.99
C MET A 1 4.36 -14.13 14.46
N ASN A 2 5.13 -13.07 14.19
CA ASN A 2 4.69 -11.71 14.52
C ASN A 2 3.65 -11.34 13.45
N TYR A 3 2.36 -11.36 13.80
CA TYR A 3 1.30 -10.91 12.92
C TYR A 3 1.54 -9.42 12.64
N ASN A 4 2.20 -9.13 11.53
CA ASN A 4 2.49 -7.77 11.11
C ASN A 4 1.15 -7.14 10.71
N LYS A 5 0.49 -6.45 11.66
CA LYS A 5 -0.79 -5.80 11.41
C LYS A 5 -0.62 -4.86 10.21
N PRO A 6 -1.50 -4.95 9.20
CA PRO A 6 -1.42 -4.06 8.05
C PRO A 6 -1.53 -2.61 8.53
N ILE A 7 -0.55 -1.78 8.15
CA ILE A 7 -0.53 -0.34 8.48
C ILE A 7 -1.64 0.32 7.66
N SER A 8 -2.67 0.82 8.36
CA SER A 8 -3.81 1.47 7.74
C SER A 8 -3.41 2.85 7.20
N SER A 9 -3.91 3.24 6.02
CA SER A 9 -3.72 4.60 5.50
C SER A 9 -4.46 5.67 6.30
N GLY A 10 -5.38 5.29 7.18
CA GLY A 10 -6.06 6.21 8.09
C GLY A 10 -5.27 6.49 9.37
N ASP A 11 -4.14 5.80 9.58
CA ASP A 11 -3.24 6.08 10.69
C ASP A 11 -2.44 7.36 10.36
N PRO A 12 -2.49 8.42 11.20
CA PRO A 12 -1.70 9.64 10.99
C PRO A 12 -0.19 9.37 10.86
N GLN A 13 0.29 8.30 11.49
CA GLN A 13 1.69 7.85 11.46
C GLN A 13 1.95 6.76 10.41
N ALA A 14 1.03 6.54 9.46
CA ALA A 14 1.18 5.47 8.48
C ALA A 14 2.49 5.56 7.69
N LEU A 15 2.84 6.76 7.21
CA LEU A 15 4.06 7.00 6.43
C LEU A 15 5.32 6.69 7.25
N GLU A 16 5.40 7.22 8.47
CA GLU A 16 6.53 7.01 9.37
C GLU A 16 6.73 5.51 9.67
N LYS A 17 5.65 4.80 10.02
CA LYS A 17 5.69 3.36 10.30
C LYS A 17 6.11 2.55 9.07
N LEU A 18 5.65 2.93 7.88
CA LEU A 18 6.03 2.28 6.64
C LEU A 18 7.51 2.52 6.29
N MET A 19 8.01 3.74 6.48
CA MET A 19 9.42 4.08 6.26
C MET A 19 10.34 3.32 7.22
N ALA A 20 9.99 3.28 8.52
CA ALA A 20 10.76 2.51 9.51
C ALA A 20 10.80 1.02 9.17
N LYS A 21 9.66 0.45 8.73
CA LYS A 21 9.59 -0.93 8.29
C LYS A 21 10.39 -1.18 7.00
N LEU A 22 10.37 -0.23 6.06
CA LEU A 22 11.17 -0.31 4.84
C LEU A 22 12.66 -0.37 5.17
N GLU A 23 13.13 0.46 6.10
CA GLU A 23 14.53 0.48 6.51
C GLU A 23 14.94 -0.83 7.16
N GLN A 24 14.14 -1.34 8.11
CA GLN A 24 14.39 -2.65 8.72
C GLN A 24 14.42 -3.79 7.68
N SER A 25 13.53 -3.74 6.68
CA SER A 25 13.54 -4.73 5.59
C SER A 25 14.78 -4.62 4.71
N LYS A 26 15.30 -3.42 4.46
CA LYS A 26 16.54 -3.19 3.70
C LYS A 26 17.77 -3.67 4.47
N GLU A 27 17.89 -3.29 5.74
CA GLU A 27 18.96 -3.77 6.64
C GLU A 27 18.98 -5.30 6.73
N LEU A 28 17.79 -5.92 6.87
CA LEU A 28 17.66 -7.37 6.87
C LEU A 28 18.11 -7.97 5.54
N GLN A 29 17.73 -7.39 4.40
CA GLN A 29 18.15 -7.88 3.09
C GLN A 29 19.66 -7.91 2.94
N ASP A 30 20.33 -6.85 3.39
CA ASP A 30 21.78 -6.73 3.28
C ASP A 30 22.49 -7.68 4.25
N THR A 31 21.99 -7.79 5.48
CA THR A 31 22.47 -8.79 6.45
C THR A 31 22.36 -10.21 5.89
N MET A 32 21.23 -10.57 5.29
CA MET A 32 21.03 -11.89 4.69
C MET A 32 22.03 -12.18 3.56
N LYS A 33 22.29 -11.20 2.69
CA LYS A 33 23.27 -11.34 1.60
C LYS A 33 24.68 -11.50 2.14
N VAL A 34 25.07 -10.68 3.12
CA VAL A 34 26.40 -10.69 3.74
C VAL A 34 26.65 -12.02 4.45
N VAL A 35 25.71 -12.49 5.27
CA VAL A 35 25.83 -13.77 5.98
C VAL A 35 25.89 -14.94 5.00
N ASN A 36 25.05 -14.97 3.96
CA ASN A 36 25.13 -16.02 2.95
C ASN A 36 26.45 -15.99 2.17
N ALA A 37 27.02 -14.81 1.90
CA ALA A 37 28.33 -14.67 1.27
C ALA A 37 29.46 -15.16 2.18
N TYR A 38 29.40 -14.82 3.47
CA TYR A 38 30.33 -15.29 4.48
C TYR A 38 30.27 -16.82 4.62
N TRP A 39 29.07 -17.39 4.74
CA TRP A 39 28.85 -18.84 4.80
C TRP A 39 29.44 -19.57 3.59
N ARG A 40 29.20 -19.07 2.37
CA ARG A 40 29.78 -19.66 1.15
C ARG A 40 31.30 -19.69 1.15
N LYS A 41 31.96 -18.77 1.85
CA LYS A 41 33.42 -18.66 1.92
C LYS A 41 34.02 -19.47 3.07
N PHE A 42 33.37 -19.48 4.23
CA PHE A 42 33.95 -20.01 5.48
C PHE A 42 33.25 -21.26 6.02
N GLY A 43 32.06 -21.61 5.50
CA GLY A 43 31.28 -22.76 5.97
C GLY A 43 30.70 -22.63 7.38
N THR A 44 30.75 -21.42 7.96
CA THR A 44 30.21 -21.10 9.29
C THR A 44 29.57 -19.71 9.27
N CYS A 45 28.60 -19.47 10.15
CA CYS A 45 28.03 -18.16 10.44
C CYS A 45 28.79 -17.43 11.55
N LYS A 46 29.63 -18.12 12.33
CA LYS A 46 30.36 -17.51 13.44
C LYS A 46 31.34 -16.45 12.95
N GLY A 47 31.24 -15.25 13.53
CA GLY A 47 32.01 -14.08 13.08
C GLY A 47 31.51 -13.43 11.78
N ALA A 48 30.35 -13.83 11.24
CA ALA A 48 29.78 -13.17 10.07
C ALA A 48 29.36 -11.71 10.41
N PRO A 49 29.68 -10.73 9.54
CA PRO A 49 29.30 -9.34 9.80
C PRO A 49 27.79 -9.14 9.84
N GLY A 50 27.32 -8.27 10.74
CA GLY A 50 25.91 -7.90 10.86
C GLY A 50 25.05 -8.86 11.70
N ILE A 51 25.64 -9.92 12.28
CA ILE A 51 24.97 -10.80 13.23
C ILE A 51 25.82 -11.04 14.48
N THR A 52 25.16 -11.33 15.60
CA THR A 52 25.83 -11.74 16.85
C THR A 52 26.14 -13.24 16.84
N ASP A 53 27.05 -13.69 17.71
CA ASP A 53 27.37 -15.12 17.84
C ASP A 53 26.13 -15.96 18.19
N VAL A 54 25.23 -15.43 19.04
CA VAL A 54 23.96 -16.09 19.37
C VAL A 54 23.06 -16.26 18.13
N GLN A 55 23.04 -15.27 17.24
CA GLN A 55 22.29 -15.36 15.99
C GLN A 55 22.95 -16.35 15.02
N ALA A 56 24.28 -16.35 14.94
CA ALA A 56 25.05 -17.29 14.13
C ALA A 56 24.79 -18.74 14.55
N GLU A 57 24.90 -19.06 15.85
CA GLU A 57 24.61 -20.39 16.39
C GLU A 57 23.18 -20.83 16.06
N LYS A 58 22.21 -19.91 16.14
CA LYS A 58 20.82 -20.19 15.79
C LYS A 58 20.64 -20.50 14.30
N LEU A 59 21.34 -19.79 13.42
CA LEU A 59 21.31 -20.04 11.98
C LEU A 59 21.93 -21.40 11.65
N GLU A 60 23.06 -21.73 12.27
CA GLU A 60 23.73 -23.03 12.09
C GLU A 60 22.85 -24.18 12.57
N LYS A 61 22.27 -24.07 13.78
CA LYS A 61 21.29 -25.05 14.28
C LYS A 61 20.12 -25.22 13.33
N ARG A 62 19.61 -24.14 12.74
CA ARG A 62 18.51 -24.19 11.77
C ARG A 62 18.89 -24.99 10.53
N ILE A 63 20.12 -24.88 10.06
CA ILE A 63 20.64 -25.68 8.94
C ILE A 63 20.75 -27.15 9.36
N GLU A 64 21.34 -27.43 10.54
CA GLU A 64 21.55 -28.79 11.05
C GLU A 64 20.23 -29.56 11.26
N THR A 65 19.22 -28.90 11.83
CA THR A 65 17.90 -29.50 12.09
C THR A 65 16.91 -29.31 10.93
N GLY A 66 17.33 -28.58 9.89
CA GLY A 66 16.49 -28.20 8.76
C GLY A 66 16.28 -29.34 7.77
N TYR A 67 15.56 -29.05 6.69
CA TYR A 67 15.41 -30.01 5.60
C TYR A 67 16.74 -30.18 4.86
N SER A 68 16.98 -31.37 4.28
CA SER A 68 18.25 -31.72 3.62
C SER A 68 18.66 -30.81 2.45
N TRP A 69 17.72 -30.03 1.90
CA TRP A 69 17.96 -29.05 0.84
C TRP A 69 18.23 -27.63 1.34
N GLU A 70 18.02 -27.34 2.63
CA GLU A 70 18.25 -26.01 3.23
C GLU A 70 19.70 -25.86 3.70
N LYS A 71 20.62 -25.78 2.74
CA LYS A 71 22.08 -25.83 2.99
C LYS A 71 22.74 -24.49 3.31
N GLN A 72 21.97 -23.43 3.47
CA GLN A 72 22.47 -22.07 3.64
C GLN A 72 21.72 -21.32 4.75
N PRO A 73 22.35 -20.33 5.40
CA PRO A 73 21.77 -19.65 6.55
C PRO A 73 20.44 -19.00 6.22
N PHE A 74 20.35 -18.30 5.09
CA PHE A 74 19.11 -17.74 4.57
C PHE A 74 18.82 -18.31 3.19
N THR A 75 17.67 -18.95 3.03
CA THR A 75 17.22 -19.58 1.79
C THR A 75 16.92 -18.55 0.69
N SER A 76 16.91 -19.00 -0.57
CA SER A 76 16.60 -18.14 -1.72
C SER A 76 15.19 -17.55 -1.66
N TYR A 77 14.21 -18.30 -1.14
CA TYR A 77 12.85 -17.83 -0.99
C TYR A 77 12.74 -16.75 0.10
N GLU A 78 13.48 -16.85 1.21
CA GLU A 78 13.51 -15.79 2.23
C GLU A 78 14.00 -14.45 1.62
N LEU A 79 15.10 -14.47 0.85
CA LEU A 79 15.60 -13.26 0.18
C LEU A 79 14.59 -12.70 -0.85
N THR A 80 13.96 -13.59 -1.61
CA THR A 80 12.97 -13.19 -2.62
C THR A 80 11.74 -12.56 -1.97
N ASN A 81 11.24 -13.17 -0.89
CA ASN A 81 10.09 -12.69 -0.14
C ASN A 81 10.35 -11.34 0.51
N ASN A 82 11.53 -11.14 1.12
CA ASN A 82 11.90 -9.87 1.73
C ASN A 82 12.07 -8.77 0.66
N ASN A 83 12.71 -9.07 -0.47
CA ASN A 83 12.82 -8.13 -1.58
C ASN A 83 11.43 -7.76 -2.18
N ALA A 84 10.51 -8.71 -2.24
CA ALA A 84 9.13 -8.43 -2.64
C ALA A 84 8.42 -7.52 -1.63
N GLU A 85 8.67 -7.68 -0.33
CA GLU A 85 8.17 -6.79 0.72
C GLU A 85 8.74 -5.37 0.60
N ILE A 86 10.05 -5.22 0.39
CA ILE A 86 10.70 -3.92 0.13
C ILE A 86 9.98 -3.19 -1.01
N LYS A 87 9.81 -3.83 -2.16
CA LYS A 87 9.13 -3.23 -3.32
C LYS A 87 7.68 -2.86 -3.03
N ARG A 88 6.97 -3.66 -2.22
CA ARG A 88 5.60 -3.34 -1.79
C ARG A 88 5.57 -2.10 -0.89
N LEU A 89 6.48 -2.02 0.07
CA LEU A 89 6.59 -0.89 1.00
C LEU A 89 6.96 0.41 0.26
N GLU A 90 7.94 0.36 -0.64
CA GLU A 90 8.33 1.51 -1.48
C GLU A 90 7.14 2.05 -2.28
N ARG A 91 6.43 1.16 -2.99
CA ARG A 91 5.22 1.54 -3.73
C ARG A 91 4.18 2.17 -2.80
N ARG A 92 3.97 1.57 -1.63
CA ARG A 92 2.97 2.03 -0.69
C ARG A 92 3.30 3.41 -0.10
N ILE A 93 4.56 3.65 0.21
CA ILE A 93 5.06 4.95 0.68
C ILE A 93 4.88 6.00 -0.43
N GLN A 94 5.22 5.67 -1.67
CA GLN A 94 5.05 6.56 -2.81
C GLN A 94 3.56 6.94 -3.00
N GLU A 95 2.66 5.95 -2.99
CA GLU A 95 1.22 6.17 -3.09
C GLU A 95 0.70 7.10 -1.98
N LEU A 96 1.06 6.84 -0.72
CA LEU A 96 0.59 7.64 0.41
C LEU A 96 1.19 9.05 0.43
N SER A 97 2.45 9.19 0.03
CA SER A 97 3.12 10.50 -0.04
C SER A 97 2.49 11.36 -1.14
N TYR A 98 2.28 10.79 -2.33
CA TYR A 98 1.61 11.46 -3.43
C TYR A 98 0.18 11.88 -3.07
N ASN A 99 -0.59 10.97 -2.48
CA ASN A 99 -1.97 11.28 -2.07
C ASN A 99 -2.02 12.34 -0.94
N LYS A 100 -0.96 12.48 -0.14
CA LYS A 100 -0.88 13.52 0.89
C LYS A 100 -0.51 14.88 0.31
N GLU A 101 0.40 14.92 -0.65
CA GLU A 101 0.90 16.15 -1.27
C GLU A 101 -0.06 16.72 -2.31
N VAL A 102 -0.57 15.85 -3.19
CA VAL A 102 -1.37 16.23 -4.35
C VAL A 102 -2.86 16.04 -4.11
N GLY A 103 -3.24 15.01 -3.35
CA GLY A 103 -4.63 14.73 -3.00
C GLY A 103 -5.49 14.21 -4.14
N PHE A 104 -6.80 14.24 -3.89
CA PHE A 104 -7.84 13.89 -4.86
C PHE A 104 -8.74 15.11 -5.06
N SER A 105 -9.38 15.19 -6.22
CA SER A 105 -10.27 16.29 -6.55
C SER A 105 -11.71 15.83 -6.62
N GLY A 106 -12.61 16.67 -6.08
CA GLY A 106 -14.06 16.53 -6.25
C GLY A 106 -14.53 16.94 -7.65
N TRP A 107 -15.81 16.71 -7.93
CA TRP A 107 -16.45 17.12 -9.18
C TRP A 107 -17.96 17.29 -8.99
N ASN A 108 -18.60 18.07 -9.87
CA ASN A 108 -20.05 18.21 -9.90
C ASN A 108 -20.65 17.20 -10.88
N PHE A 109 -21.83 16.67 -10.57
CA PHE A 109 -22.59 15.79 -11.45
C PHE A 109 -24.07 16.20 -11.45
N GLU A 110 -24.88 15.58 -12.31
CA GLU A 110 -26.30 15.89 -12.35
C GLU A 110 -27.02 15.44 -11.06
N GLY A 111 -27.59 16.38 -10.32
CA GLY A 111 -28.29 16.13 -9.06
C GLY A 111 -27.38 15.96 -7.85
N GLY A 112 -26.15 16.49 -7.89
CA GLY A 112 -25.27 16.53 -6.73
C GLY A 112 -23.78 16.81 -7.03
N TYR A 113 -22.93 16.51 -6.05
CA TYR A 113 -21.48 16.68 -6.18
C TYR A 113 -20.69 15.64 -5.38
N ALA A 114 -19.46 15.41 -5.82
CA ALA A 114 -18.49 14.56 -5.17
C ALA A 114 -17.44 15.42 -4.47
N GLU A 115 -17.18 15.14 -3.19
CA GLU A 115 -16.17 15.79 -2.38
C GLU A 115 -15.06 14.79 -2.01
N ALA A 116 -13.81 15.18 -2.23
CA ALA A 116 -12.64 14.45 -1.79
C ALA A 116 -12.21 14.91 -0.39
N ASN A 117 -12.91 14.41 0.65
CA ASN A 117 -12.63 14.79 2.03
C ASN A 117 -11.36 14.07 2.55
N THR A 118 -10.25 14.79 2.54
CA THR A 118 -8.95 14.30 2.98
C THR A 118 -8.89 14.06 4.49
N ASP A 119 -9.56 14.89 5.28
CA ASP A 119 -9.54 14.83 6.75
C ASP A 119 -10.22 13.56 7.26
N MET A 120 -11.37 13.21 6.69
CA MET A 120 -12.07 11.97 6.99
C MET A 120 -11.52 10.77 6.21
N ASN A 121 -10.63 11.01 5.24
CA ASN A 121 -10.15 10.03 4.27
C ASN A 121 -11.34 9.34 3.56
N ARG A 122 -12.26 10.15 3.01
CA ARG A 122 -13.49 9.70 2.34
C ARG A 122 -13.72 10.42 1.02
N LEU A 123 -14.09 9.67 0.00
CA LEU A 123 -14.80 10.21 -1.16
C LEU A 123 -16.29 10.22 -0.78
N GLN A 124 -16.88 11.41 -0.72
CA GLN A 124 -18.27 11.63 -0.33
C GLN A 124 -19.07 12.07 -1.56
N LEU A 125 -20.24 11.46 -1.75
CA LEU A 125 -21.20 11.81 -2.79
C LEU A 125 -22.43 12.41 -2.11
N TYR A 126 -22.66 13.69 -2.36
CA TYR A 126 -23.82 14.43 -1.94
C TYR A 126 -24.82 14.47 -3.09
N PHE A 127 -26.09 14.20 -2.79
CA PHE A 127 -27.18 14.25 -3.75
C PHE A 127 -28.19 15.29 -3.29
N ASP A 128 -28.71 16.09 -4.22
CA ASP A 128 -29.71 17.12 -3.93
C ASP A 128 -31.01 16.50 -3.41
N GLU A 129 -31.37 15.37 -3.99
CA GLU A 129 -32.50 14.54 -3.57
C GLU A 129 -32.05 13.12 -3.24
N LYS A 130 -32.84 12.44 -2.40
CA LYS A 130 -32.58 11.05 -2.04
C LYS A 130 -32.58 10.17 -3.29
N PRO A 131 -31.47 9.47 -3.62
CA PRO A 131 -31.45 8.57 -4.77
C PRO A 131 -32.48 7.44 -4.60
N ASP A 132 -33.11 7.05 -5.71
CA ASP A 132 -34.05 5.94 -5.75
C ASP A 132 -33.41 4.59 -5.36
N GLU A 133 -34.22 3.55 -5.23
CA GLU A 133 -33.72 2.22 -4.83
C GLU A 133 -32.70 1.62 -5.80
N GLN A 134 -32.86 1.83 -7.11
CA GLN A 134 -31.95 1.29 -8.12
C GLN A 134 -30.59 1.98 -8.03
N ARG A 135 -30.56 3.31 -7.99
CA ARG A 135 -29.35 4.12 -7.80
C ARG A 135 -28.64 3.76 -6.49
N ARG A 136 -29.38 3.60 -5.39
CA ARG A 136 -28.80 3.17 -4.10
C ARG A 136 -28.21 1.76 -4.16
N THR A 137 -28.80 0.86 -4.94
CA THR A 137 -28.26 -0.49 -5.16
C THR A 137 -26.94 -0.45 -5.93
N VAL A 138 -26.85 0.39 -6.97
CA VAL A 138 -25.61 0.63 -7.72
C VAL A 138 -24.51 1.24 -6.84
N LEU A 139 -24.87 2.19 -5.97
CA LEU A 139 -23.91 2.78 -5.01
C LEU A 139 -23.34 1.71 -4.08
N LYS A 140 -24.20 0.87 -3.51
CA LYS A 140 -23.78 -0.23 -2.61
C LYS A 140 -22.91 -1.25 -3.31
N SER A 141 -23.25 -1.67 -4.54
CA SER A 141 -22.47 -2.64 -5.30
C SER A 141 -21.07 -2.11 -5.68
N ASN A 142 -20.95 -0.79 -5.82
CA ASN A 142 -19.67 -0.10 -6.00
C ASN A 142 -19.02 0.32 -4.66
N GLY A 143 -19.46 -0.24 -3.54
CA GLY A 143 -18.82 -0.09 -2.23
C GLY A 143 -19.05 1.25 -1.52
N PHE A 144 -19.95 2.10 -2.01
CA PHE A 144 -20.37 3.30 -1.29
C PHE A 144 -21.39 2.93 -0.22
N LYS A 145 -21.18 3.47 0.99
CA LYS A 145 -22.06 3.27 2.14
C LYS A 145 -22.70 4.60 2.53
N TRP A 146 -24.00 4.57 2.81
CA TRP A 146 -24.69 5.74 3.36
C TRP A 146 -24.14 6.08 4.75
N ALA A 147 -23.84 7.35 4.97
CA ALA A 147 -23.39 7.89 6.25
C ALA A 147 -24.37 8.97 6.73
N PRO A 148 -25.34 8.62 7.60
CA PRO A 148 -26.36 9.55 8.06
C PRO A 148 -25.77 10.81 8.72
N SER A 149 -24.69 10.66 9.49
CA SER A 149 -24.01 11.77 10.16
C SER A 149 -23.33 12.76 9.21
N GLN A 150 -23.18 12.40 7.94
CA GLN A 150 -22.58 13.24 6.91
C GLN A 150 -23.59 13.63 5.83
N GLY A 151 -24.78 13.02 5.81
CA GLY A 151 -25.74 13.19 4.72
C GLY A 151 -25.21 12.74 3.35
N ALA A 152 -24.23 11.82 3.31
CA ALA A 152 -23.52 11.46 2.09
C ALA A 152 -23.36 9.95 1.90
N TRP A 153 -23.26 9.53 0.64
CA TRP A 153 -22.76 8.20 0.28
C TRP A 153 -21.24 8.24 0.21
N GLN A 154 -20.55 7.38 0.95
CA GLN A 154 -19.10 7.50 1.07
C GLN A 154 -18.35 6.18 1.03
N ARG A 155 -17.07 6.26 0.62
CA ARG A 155 -16.09 5.17 0.72
C ARG A 155 -14.69 5.72 1.00
N GLN A 156 -13.75 4.86 1.40
CA GLN A 156 -12.39 5.29 1.72
C GLN A 156 -11.71 5.96 0.52
N LEU A 157 -11.11 7.14 0.74
CA LEU A 157 -10.47 7.95 -0.31
C LEU A 157 -9.12 7.34 -0.71
N ARG A 158 -9.13 6.64 -1.85
CA ARG A 158 -7.98 6.02 -2.52
C ARG A 158 -8.26 5.96 -4.02
N ASP A 159 -7.29 5.59 -4.85
CA ASP A 159 -7.49 5.42 -6.30
C ASP A 159 -8.67 4.53 -6.66
N ASN A 160 -8.91 3.47 -5.87
CA ASN A 160 -10.05 2.58 -6.09
C ASN A 160 -11.41 3.29 -5.91
N ALA A 161 -11.48 4.35 -5.10
CA ALA A 161 -12.69 5.17 -4.97
C ALA A 161 -12.98 5.93 -6.25
N ILE A 162 -11.97 6.59 -6.82
CA ILE A 162 -12.06 7.26 -8.12
C ILE A 162 -12.42 6.26 -9.22
N TYR A 163 -11.74 5.11 -9.25
CA TYR A 163 -12.02 4.05 -10.22
C TYR A 163 -13.46 3.57 -10.15
N SER A 164 -13.96 3.30 -8.94
CA SER A 164 -15.34 2.81 -8.76
C SER A 164 -16.37 3.90 -9.05
N ALA A 165 -16.10 5.15 -8.69
CA ALA A 165 -16.96 6.28 -9.02
C ALA A 165 -17.09 6.46 -10.54
N GLY A 166 -15.99 6.30 -11.28
CA GLY A 166 -16.00 6.36 -12.75
C GLY A 166 -16.81 5.26 -13.44
N ARG A 167 -17.29 4.24 -12.71
CA ARG A 167 -18.16 3.16 -13.25
C ARG A 167 -19.65 3.41 -12.99
N ILE A 168 -20.00 4.51 -12.32
CA ILE A 168 -21.38 4.82 -11.96
C ILE A 168 -21.87 5.95 -12.86
N ASP A 169 -22.86 5.66 -13.70
CA ASP A 169 -23.26 6.56 -14.79
C ASP A 169 -23.91 7.86 -14.30
N PHE A 170 -24.77 7.80 -13.28
CA PHE A 170 -25.52 8.96 -12.77
C PHE A 170 -24.70 9.88 -11.85
N ILE A 171 -23.40 9.62 -11.67
CA ILE A 171 -22.48 10.54 -10.97
C ILE A 171 -21.33 10.99 -11.88
N ARG A 172 -21.46 10.79 -13.19
CA ARG A 172 -20.48 11.27 -14.16
C ARG A 172 -20.39 12.80 -14.10
N PRO A 173 -19.19 13.38 -14.24
CA PRO A 173 -19.04 14.83 -14.23
C PRO A 173 -19.90 15.52 -15.30
N SER A 174 -20.52 16.62 -14.93
CA SER A 174 -21.44 17.37 -15.81
C SER A 174 -20.73 18.15 -16.92
N ASP A 175 -19.41 18.34 -16.81
CA ASP A 175 -18.59 19.08 -17.78
C ASP A 175 -18.06 18.22 -18.95
N GLY A 176 -18.53 16.96 -19.04
CA GLY A 176 -18.16 16.02 -20.10
C GLY A 176 -16.81 15.32 -19.92
N ARG A 177 -16.02 15.69 -18.91
CA ARG A 177 -14.80 14.96 -18.55
C ARG A 177 -15.14 13.70 -17.75
N SER A 178 -14.26 12.71 -17.79
CA SER A 178 -14.34 11.55 -16.91
C SER A 178 -13.96 11.90 -15.46
N VAL A 179 -14.40 11.07 -14.52
CA VAL A 179 -13.99 11.17 -13.10
C VAL A 179 -12.46 11.13 -12.94
N ARG A 180 -11.78 10.36 -13.80
CA ARG A 180 -10.32 10.23 -13.78
C ARG A 180 -9.61 11.48 -14.29
N GLU A 181 -10.18 12.18 -15.27
CA GLU A 181 -9.61 13.42 -15.82
C GLU A 181 -9.71 14.61 -14.86
N HIS A 182 -10.60 14.53 -13.87
CA HIS A 182 -10.64 15.48 -12.76
C HIS A 182 -9.50 15.29 -11.76
N GLN A 183 -8.92 14.10 -11.70
CA GLN A 183 -7.88 13.84 -10.72
C GLN A 183 -6.55 14.45 -11.15
N PRO A 184 -5.74 14.92 -10.18
CA PRO A 184 -4.38 15.34 -10.48
C PRO A 184 -3.60 14.23 -11.17
N LYS A 185 -2.90 14.58 -12.24
CA LYS A 185 -2.09 13.60 -12.98
C LYS A 185 -0.89 13.21 -12.10
N PRO A 186 -0.63 11.90 -11.92
CA PRO A 186 0.59 11.47 -11.25
C PRO A 186 1.80 12.03 -12.00
N PRO A 187 2.89 12.39 -11.28
CA PRO A 187 4.11 12.82 -11.93
C PRO A 187 4.50 11.74 -12.93
N VAL A 188 4.75 12.16 -14.17
CA VAL A 188 5.26 11.28 -15.21
C VAL A 188 6.54 10.68 -14.64
N LYS A 189 6.62 9.35 -14.54
CA LYS A 189 7.88 8.69 -14.23
C LYS A 189 8.87 9.16 -15.29
N ASP A 190 9.90 9.89 -14.88
CA ASP A 190 11.03 10.13 -15.75
C ASP A 190 11.54 8.76 -16.19
N THR A 191 11.30 8.41 -17.44
CA THR A 191 11.72 7.14 -18.02
C THR A 191 13.21 7.12 -18.31
N GLY A 192 13.97 8.15 -17.90
CA GLY A 192 15.42 8.18 -18.01
C GLY A 192 15.88 8.00 -19.46
N ALA A 193 15.05 8.42 -20.42
CA ALA A 193 15.42 8.40 -21.82
C ALA A 193 16.30 9.62 -22.13
N ARG A 194 17.52 9.60 -21.57
CA ARG A 194 18.78 10.10 -22.14
C ARG A 194 19.92 9.95 -21.14
#